data_AF-A0A7C6M655-F1
#
_entry.id   AF-A0A7C6M655-F1
#
_cell.length_a   1.000
_cell.length_b   1.000
_cell.length_c   1.000
_cell.angle_alpha   90.00
_cell.angle_beta   90.00
_cell.angle_gamma   90.00
#
_symmetry.space_group_name_H-M   'P 1'
#
loop_
_entity.id
_entity.type
_entity.pdbx_description
1 polymer ?
#
loop_
_entity_poly.entity_id
_entity_poly.type
_entity_poly.pdbx_seq_one_letter_code
_entity_poly.pdbx_strand_id
1 'polypeptide(L)' 'QRIANNMQMPQISIPVTDKYKVPLPPIKEQERIVAILDRFDALCNDLTSGLPAEIEARQKQYEYYRDKLLTFKEV' A
#
# COMPACT_ATOMS: atom_id res chain seq x y z
N GLN A 1 -13.98 26.41 25.98
CA GLN A 1 -13.57 25.10 25.45
C GLN A 1 -12.11 25.16 25.01
N ARG A 2 -11.19 24.52 25.73
CA ARG A 2 -9.76 24.38 25.34
C ARG A 2 -9.33 22.96 25.70
N ILE A 3 -9.52 22.00 24.80
CA ILE A 3 -9.12 20.59 25.01
C ILE A 3 -8.19 20.06 23.91
N ALA A 4 -7.59 20.94 23.10
CA ALA A 4 -6.86 20.54 21.89
C ALA A 4 -5.33 20.79 21.92
N ASN A 5 -4.72 21.21 23.03
CA ASN A 5 -3.32 21.68 23.02
C ASN A 5 -2.27 20.69 23.58
N ASN A 6 -2.61 19.44 23.94
CA ASN A 6 -1.68 18.56 24.67
C ASN A 6 -1.62 17.09 24.22
N MET A 7 -2.13 16.71 23.05
CA MET A 7 -1.83 15.36 22.53
C MET A 7 -0.41 15.32 21.96
N GLN A 8 0.57 14.96 22.80
CA GLN A 8 1.85 14.45 22.30
C GLN A 8 1.61 13.09 21.64
N MET A 9 2.02 12.95 20.38
CA MET A 9 2.04 11.66 19.70
C MET A 9 3.01 10.73 20.45
N PRO A 10 2.56 9.55 20.93
CA PRO A 10 3.45 8.62 21.60
C PRO A 10 4.51 8.13 20.61
N GLN A 11 5.78 8.27 20.98
CA GLN A 11 6.93 7.80 20.21
C GLN A 11 7.66 6.72 21.01
N ILE A 12 8.13 5.67 20.33
CA ILE A 12 9.01 4.68 20.93
C ILE A 12 10.37 5.33 21.19
N SER A 13 10.91 5.14 22.39
CA SER A 13 12.21 5.70 22.76
C SER A 13 13.35 4.88 22.16
N ILE A 14 14.39 5.58 21.70
CA ILE A 14 15.63 5.02 21.13
C ILE A 14 16.24 3.87 21.98
N PRO A 15 16.35 3.97 23.32
CA PRO A 15 16.91 2.89 24.12
C PRO A 15 16.07 1.60 24.13
N VAL A 16 14.78 1.68 23.78
CA VAL A 16 13.91 0.50 23.64
C VAL A 16 14.16 -0.21 22.32
N THR A 17 14.36 0.53 21.23
CA THR A 17 14.67 -0.04 19.92
C THR A 17 16.07 -0.65 19.87
N ASP A 18 17.07 0.00 20.46
CA ASP A 18 18.47 -0.48 20.44
C ASP A 18 18.67 -1.81 21.18
N LYS A 19 17.86 -2.05 22.23
CA LYS A 19 17.93 -3.28 23.03
C LYS A 19 17.10 -4.42 22.44
N TYR A 20 16.28 -4.14 21.41
CA TYR A 20 15.42 -5.14 20.80
C TYR A 20 16.25 -6.07 19.91
N LYS A 21 16.17 -7.38 20.17
CA LYS A 21 16.88 -8.39 19.38
C LYS A 21 15.91 -9.01 18.38
N VAL A 22 16.22 -8.87 17.09
CA VAL A 22 15.50 -9.54 16.01
C VAL A 22 16.11 -10.92 15.77
N PRO A 23 15.30 -12.00 15.65
CA PRO A 23 15.83 -13.30 15.27
C PRO A 23 16.36 -13.25 13.83
N LEU A 24 17.62 -13.64 13.63
CA LEU A 24 18.26 -13.65 12.32
C LEU A 24 18.38 -15.09 11.81
N PRO A 25 17.58 -15.52 10.81
CA PRO A 25 17.67 -16.86 10.25
C PRO A 25 18.89 -17.01 9.32
N PRO A 26 19.24 -18.23 8.86
CA PRO A 26 20.31 -18.41 7.87
C PRO A 26 20.05 -17.64 6.57
N ILE A 27 21.10 -17.20 5.87
CA ILE A 27 21.02 -16.34 4.66
C ILE A 27 20.05 -16.90 3.61
N LYS A 28 20.09 -18.21 3.34
CA LYS A 28 19.20 -18.86 2.37
C LYS A 28 17.71 -18.67 2.71
N GLU A 29 17.36 -18.70 4.01
CA GLU A 29 15.98 -18.47 4.43
C GLU A 29 15.63 -16.99 4.39
N GLN A 30 16.57 -16.09 4.66
CA GLN A 30 16.35 -14.64 4.49
C GLN A 30 16.00 -14.32 3.04
N GLU A 31 16.79 -14.81 2.09
CA GLU A 31 16.54 -14.61 0.65
C GLU A 31 15.18 -15.17 0.24
N ARG A 32 14.83 -16.37 0.71
CA ARG A 32 13.53 -16.99 0.42
C ARG A 32 12.37 -16.16 0.98
N ILE A 33 12.49 -15.67 2.21
CA ILE A 33 11.47 -14.85 2.87
C ILE A 33 11.31 -13.52 2.13
N VAL A 34 12.41 -12.82 1.86
CA VAL A 34 12.40 -11.53 1.16
C VAL A 34 11.80 -11.68 -0.23
N ALA A 35 12.18 -12.70 -1.00
CA ALA A 35 11.62 -12.92 -2.33
C ALA A 35 10.09 -13.14 -2.33
N ILE A 36 9.53 -13.68 -1.24
CA ILE A 36 8.08 -13.82 -1.09
C ILE A 36 7.45 -12.48 -0.71
N LEU A 37 8.05 -11.76 0.25
CA LEU A 37 7.56 -10.46 0.70
C LEU A 37 7.60 -9.42 -0.44
N ASP A 38 8.66 -9.38 -1.23
CA ASP A 38 8.80 -8.49 -2.39
C ASP A 38 7.70 -8.74 -3.43
N ARG A 39 7.31 -10.00 -3.65
CA ARG A 39 6.20 -10.32 -4.56
C ARG A 39 4.86 -9.83 -4.03
N PHE A 40 4.62 -9.95 -2.72
CA PHE A 40 3.41 -9.43 -2.11
C PHE A 40 3.39 -7.90 -2.13
N ASP A 41 4.51 -7.25 -1.84
CA ASP A 41 4.62 -5.81 -1.86
C ASP A 41 4.39 -5.26 -3.29
N ALA A 42 5.05 -5.84 -4.29
CA ALA A 42 4.84 -5.48 -5.68
C ALA A 42 3.37 -5.68 -6.10
N LEU A 43 2.75 -6.80 -5.74
CA LEU A 43 1.35 -7.05 -6.06
C LEU A 43 0.40 -6.04 -5.40
N CYS A 44 0.63 -5.69 -4.13
CA CYS A 44 -0.30 -4.86 -3.37
C CYS A 44 -0.08 -3.35 -3.55
N ASN A 45 1.17 -2.92 -3.67
CA ASN A 45 1.56 -1.52 -3.51
C ASN A 45 2.22 -0.91 -4.76
N ASP A 46 2.65 -1.71 -5.74
CA ASP A 46 3.25 -1.17 -6.97
C ASP A 46 2.18 -0.44 -7.80
N LEU A 47 2.40 0.86 -7.97
CA LEU A 47 1.52 1.74 -8.73
C LEU A 47 1.53 1.46 -10.23
N THR A 48 2.54 0.75 -10.73
CA THR A 48 2.73 0.50 -12.16
C THR A 48 2.27 -0.89 -12.62
N SER A 49 2.29 -1.88 -11.73
CA SER A 49 2.01 -3.28 -12.10
C SER A 49 1.11 -4.05 -11.13
N GLY A 50 0.88 -3.53 -9.92
CA GLY A 50 0.08 -4.17 -8.88
C GLY A 50 -1.42 -3.86 -8.95
N LEU A 51 -2.11 -4.17 -7.85
CA LEU A 51 -3.53 -3.87 -7.65
C LEU A 51 -3.89 -2.39 -7.90
N PRO A 52 -3.08 -1.39 -7.49
CA PRO A 52 -3.39 0.00 -7.79
C PRO A 52 -3.50 0.28 -9.30
N ALA A 53 -2.59 -0.29 -10.10
CA ALA A 53 -2.60 -0.13 -11.56
C ALA A 53 -3.85 -0.76 -12.19
N GLU A 54 -4.24 -1.96 -11.74
CA GLU A 54 -5.46 -2.62 -12.22
C GLU A 54 -6.71 -1.83 -11.82
N ILE A 55 -6.79 -1.30 -10.59
CA ILE A 55 -7.91 -0.48 -10.14
C ILE A 55 -8.05 0.78 -11.02
N GLU A 56 -6.94 1.48 -11.29
CA GLU A 56 -6.94 2.66 -12.17
C GLU A 56 -7.41 2.30 -13.59
N ALA A 57 -6.90 1.19 -14.15
CA ALA A 57 -7.31 0.72 -15.47
C ALA A 57 -8.80 0.39 -15.52
N ARG A 58 -9.35 -0.25 -14.48
CA ARG A 58 -10.79 -0.58 -14.37
C ARG A 58 -11.66 0.65 -14.19
N GLN A 59 -11.20 1.66 -13.47
CA GLN A 59 -11.90 2.95 -13.35
C GLN A 59 -12.00 3.63 -14.72
N LYS A 60 -10.87 3.73 -15.46
CA LYS A 60 -10.86 4.29 -16.83
C LYS A 60 -11.79 3.52 -17.77
N GLN A 61 -11.76 2.19 -17.69
CA GLN A 61 -12.65 1.33 -18.47
C GLN A 61 -14.13 1.61 -18.14
N TYR A 62 -14.47 1.69 -16.86
CA TYR A 62 -15.82 2.00 -16.41
C TYR A 62 -16.30 3.36 -16.91
N GLU A 63 -15.48 4.41 -16.77
CA GLU A 63 -15.80 5.76 -17.24
C GLU A 63 -16.07 5.79 -18.74
N TYR A 64 -15.19 5.16 -19.54
CA TYR A 64 -15.37 5.08 -20.99
C TYR A 64 -16.72 4.44 -21.36
N TYR A 65 -17.08 3.31 -20.75
CA TYR A 65 -18.34 2.64 -21.08
C TYR A 65 -19.55 3.35 -20.51
N ARG A 66 -19.46 3.94 -19.32
CA ARG A 66 -20.51 4.81 -18.74
C ARG A 66 -20.86 5.92 -19.71
N ASP A 67 -19.86 6.66 -20.17
CA ASP A 67 -20.07 7.81 -21.06
C ASP A 67 -20.59 7.37 -22.42
N LYS A 68 -20.08 6.26 -22.98
CA LYS A 68 -20.56 5.70 -24.24
C LYS A 68 -22.02 5.24 -24.18
N LEU A 69 -22.45 4.62 -23.09
CA LEU A 69 -23.81 4.11 -22.92
C LEU A 69 -24.82 5.21 -22.58
N LEU A 70 -24.38 6.26 -21.90
CA LEU A 70 -25.24 7.38 -21.48
C LEU A 70 -25.19 8.58 -22.44
N THR A 71 -24.35 8.53 -23.47
CA THR A 71 -24.38 9.50 -24.58
C THR A 71 -25.31 8.99 -25.66
N PHE A 72 -26.53 9.51 -25.69
CA PHE A 72 -27.48 9.24 -26.76
C PHE A 72 -27.26 10.22 -27.92
N LYS A 73 -27.30 9.73 -29.16
CA LYS A 73 -27.38 10.64 -30.31
C LYS A 73 -28.74 11.33 -30.27
N GLU A 74 -28.75 12.67 -30.30
CA GLU A 74 -29.98 13.41 -30.57
C GLU A 74 -30.50 12.99 -31.95
N VAL A 75 -31.75 12.55 -31.98
CA VAL A 75 -32.46 12.10 -33.19
C VAL A 75 -33.09 13.31 -33.87
#